data_AF-A0A2S0LCR1-F1
#
_entry.id   AF-A0A2S0LCR1-F1
#
_cell.length_a   1.000
_cell.length_b   1.000
_cell.length_c   1.000
_cell.angle_alpha   90.00
_cell.angle_beta   90.00
_cell.angle_gamma   90.00
#
_symmetry.space_group_name_H-M   'P 1'
#
loop_
_entity.id
_entity.type
_entity.pdbx_description
1 polymer ?
#
loop_
_entity_poly.entity_id
_entity_poly.type
_entity_poly.pdbx_seq_one_letter_code
_entity_poly.pdbx_strand_id
1 'polypeptide(L)'
;MKKLAITLIGLVALVSCNKESGVLNDAESIQLNGKVKSVVEVTTYENSEERKITTTFLFNEKGYFTEITHTSAAAYGTDTIKTSTKRVFDYKNDNVVEITDADDNGREQKFIKKTDDKGRILELKTDSSDEGGYTITYSYTNGGKEATITAVTALRKEELKEKVTFDEKGRVLTEISQGRDGKITDKTTYKYNDKGYLEEVIREFGGVNQKRVEQFKYKYDAKGSAVTRELYTNGEKINTSQRTIEYY
;
A
#
# COMPACT_ATOMS: atom_id res chain seq x y z
N MET A 1 -6.93 19.97 -14.62
CA MET A 1 -7.19 18.51 -14.68
C MET A 1 -6.34 17.84 -13.61
N LYS A 2 -6.93 17.52 -12.44
CA LYS A 2 -6.21 16.77 -11.41
C LYS A 2 -5.95 15.37 -11.99
N LYS A 3 -4.70 15.07 -12.36
CA LYS A 3 -4.29 13.69 -12.59
C LYS A 3 -4.47 12.99 -11.24
N LEU A 4 -5.56 12.24 -11.10
CA LEU A 4 -5.62 11.15 -10.13
C LEU A 4 -4.50 10.21 -10.55
N ALA A 5 -3.30 10.45 -10.00
CA ALA A 5 -2.28 9.44 -9.91
C ALA A 5 -2.88 8.41 -8.96
N ILE A 6 -3.61 7.45 -9.54
CA ILE A 6 -3.97 6.23 -8.85
C ILE A 6 -2.62 5.57 -8.62
N THR A 7 -1.97 5.91 -7.52
CA THR A 7 -0.83 5.16 -7.04
C THR A 7 -1.47 3.84 -6.64
N LEU A 8 -1.43 2.86 -7.54
CA LEU A 8 -2.20 1.60 -7.46
C LEU A 8 -1.77 0.71 -6.28
N ILE A 9 -0.91 1.24 -5.41
CA ILE A 9 -0.24 0.55 -4.31
C ILE A 9 -0.62 1.27 -3.02
N GLY A 10 -1.83 0.97 -2.57
CA GLY A 10 -2.33 1.34 -1.24
C GLY A 10 -3.31 0.31 -0.70
N LEU A 11 -3.31 -0.91 -1.26
CA LEU A 11 -4.28 -1.96 -0.98
C LEU A 11 -3.64 -3.35 -1.05
N VAL A 12 -2.42 -3.48 -0.51
CA VAL A 12 -1.87 -4.81 -0.23
C VAL A 12 -2.45 -5.26 1.11
N ALA A 13 -3.69 -5.73 1.05
CA ALA A 13 -4.12 -6.75 1.99
C ALA A 13 -4.08 -8.06 1.19
N LEU A 14 -3.17 -8.98 1.50
CA LEU A 14 -3.10 -10.29 0.85
C LEU A 14 -4.00 -11.23 1.65
N VAL A 15 -4.69 -12.17 1.00
CA VAL A 15 -5.66 -13.04 1.68
C VAL A 15 -5.29 -14.48 1.38
N SER A 16 -4.73 -15.17 2.36
CA SER A 16 -4.80 -16.63 2.35
C SER A 16 -4.86 -17.09 3.78
N CYS A 17 -6.05 -17.06 4.35
CA CYS A 17 -6.24 -17.32 5.78
C CYS A 17 -5.78 -18.74 6.18
N ASN A 18 -5.47 -19.68 5.27
CA ASN A 18 -5.24 -21.08 5.65
C ASN A 18 -4.07 -21.83 4.99
N LYS A 19 -3.09 -21.17 4.37
CA LYS A 19 -1.90 -21.90 3.87
C LYS A 19 -0.63 -21.11 4.08
N GLU A 20 0.46 -21.83 4.40
CA GLU A 20 1.84 -21.35 4.25
C GLU A 20 2.09 -21.03 2.77
N SER A 21 1.55 -19.91 2.28
CA SER A 21 1.93 -19.40 0.98
C SER A 21 3.30 -18.74 1.14
N GLY A 22 4.17 -18.88 0.13
CA GLY A 22 5.42 -18.10 0.06
C GLY A 22 5.18 -16.61 -0.19
N VAL A 23 3.94 -16.13 -0.04
CA VAL A 23 3.50 -14.76 -0.26
C VAL A 23 3.30 -14.12 1.12
N LEU A 24 3.86 -12.93 1.30
CA LEU A 24 3.81 -12.21 2.58
C LEU A 24 2.36 -11.95 3.03
N ASN A 25 2.09 -12.04 4.33
CA ASN A 25 0.86 -11.49 4.91
C ASN A 25 0.96 -9.95 5.08
N ASP A 26 -0.08 -9.35 5.64
CA ASP A 26 -0.17 -7.90 5.77
C ASP A 26 0.89 -7.32 6.71
N ALA A 27 1.10 -7.95 7.88
CA ALA A 27 2.13 -7.55 8.83
C ALA A 27 3.54 -7.63 8.22
N GLU A 28 3.84 -8.73 7.53
CA GLU A 28 5.13 -8.95 6.85
C GLU A 28 5.33 -7.94 5.71
N SER A 29 4.28 -7.65 4.93
CA SER A 29 4.32 -6.67 3.83
C SER A 29 4.70 -5.27 4.31
N ILE A 30 4.38 -4.94 5.57
CA ILE A 30 4.72 -3.66 6.21
C ILE A 30 5.94 -3.76 7.14
N GLN A 31 6.79 -4.77 6.94
CA GLN A 31 8.11 -4.93 7.57
C GLN A 31 8.03 -5.25 9.07
N LEU A 32 7.09 -6.12 9.44
CA LEU A 32 6.93 -6.65 10.78
C LEU A 32 7.13 -8.16 10.80
N ASN A 33 7.74 -8.66 11.87
CA ASN A 33 8.06 -10.07 12.06
C ASN A 33 7.33 -10.64 13.29
N GLY A 34 6.89 -11.89 13.19
CA GLY A 34 6.21 -12.60 14.26
C GLY A 34 4.71 -12.29 14.34
N LYS A 35 4.06 -12.79 15.39
CA LYS A 35 2.62 -12.61 15.61
C LYS A 35 2.35 -11.21 16.19
N VAL A 36 2.07 -10.25 15.32
CA VAL A 36 1.75 -8.86 15.70
C VAL A 36 0.26 -8.74 15.95
N LYS A 37 -0.11 -8.09 17.05
CA LYS A 37 -1.50 -7.76 17.42
C LYS A 37 -1.87 -6.35 16.98
N SER A 38 -1.01 -5.37 17.26
CA SER A 38 -1.24 -3.97 16.90
C SER A 38 0.06 -3.23 16.62
N VAL A 39 -0.03 -2.19 15.80
CA VAL A 39 1.04 -1.21 15.59
C VAL A 39 0.46 0.19 15.63
N VAL A 40 1.09 1.08 16.39
CA VAL A 40 0.87 2.52 16.28
C VAL A 40 2.09 3.13 15.62
N GLU A 41 1.93 3.61 14.38
CA GLU A 41 2.97 4.33 13.62
C GLU A 41 2.71 5.84 13.70
N VAL A 42 3.69 6.58 14.23
CA VAL A 42 3.70 8.03 14.24
C VAL A 42 4.72 8.54 13.24
N THR A 43 4.29 9.31 12.25
CA THR A 43 5.15 9.92 11.24
C THR A 43 5.22 11.43 11.42
N THR A 44 6.45 11.96 11.49
CA THR A 44 6.77 13.39 11.59
C THR A 44 7.58 13.82 10.37
N TYR A 45 7.28 14.99 9.82
CA TYR A 45 7.90 15.50 8.58
C TYR A 45 8.91 16.60 8.90
N GLU A 46 10.09 16.54 8.29
CA GLU A 46 11.20 17.46 8.59
C GLU A 46 10.82 18.93 8.29
N ASN A 47 10.14 19.18 7.18
CA ASN A 47 9.73 20.54 6.76
C ASN A 47 8.33 20.94 7.27
N SER A 48 7.80 20.23 8.27
CA SER A 48 6.48 20.49 8.83
C SER A 48 6.41 19.99 10.26
N GLU A 49 7.05 20.73 11.17
CA GLU A 49 7.08 20.42 12.61
C GLU A 49 5.67 20.24 13.21
N GLU A 50 4.67 20.86 12.58
CA GLU A 50 3.27 20.84 12.99
C GLU A 50 2.44 19.73 12.32
N ARG A 51 2.99 18.98 11.35
CA ARG A 51 2.27 17.90 10.67
C ARG A 51 2.67 16.55 11.22
N LYS A 52 1.72 15.93 11.91
CA LYS A 52 1.83 14.57 12.43
C LYS A 52 0.78 13.68 11.79
N ILE A 53 1.22 12.50 11.35
CA ILE A 53 0.33 11.44 10.92
C ILE A 53 0.46 10.30 11.91
N THR A 54 -0.67 9.83 12.44
CA THR A 54 -0.73 8.62 13.26
C THR A 54 -1.53 7.58 12.51
N THR A 55 -0.95 6.41 12.29
CA THR A 55 -1.65 5.27 11.70
C THR A 55 -1.62 4.10 12.67
N THR A 56 -2.79 3.59 13.03
CA THR A 56 -2.94 2.40 13.86
C THR A 56 -3.33 1.23 12.97
N PHE A 57 -2.59 0.14 13.06
CA PHE A 57 -2.86 -1.11 12.38
C PHE A 57 -3.25 -2.16 13.42
N LEU A 58 -4.37 -2.84 13.21
CA LEU A 58 -4.77 -4.01 13.99
C LEU A 58 -4.72 -5.25 13.11
N PHE A 59 -4.31 -6.37 13.70
CA PHE A 59 -4.14 -7.63 12.98
C PHE A 59 -4.84 -8.78 13.71
N ASN A 60 -5.32 -9.74 12.94
CA ASN A 60 -5.66 -11.05 13.50
C ASN A 60 -4.38 -11.86 13.80
N GLU A 61 -4.51 -12.98 14.51
CA GLU A 61 -3.36 -13.83 14.90
C GLU A 61 -2.56 -14.39 13.71
N LYS A 62 -3.13 -14.37 12.50
CA LYS A 62 -2.50 -14.82 11.25
C LYS A 62 -1.72 -13.70 10.55
N GLY A 63 -1.72 -12.48 11.09
CA GLY A 63 -0.97 -11.34 10.58
C GLY A 63 -1.70 -10.55 9.48
N TYR A 64 -3.01 -10.75 9.30
CA TYR A 64 -3.83 -9.98 8.35
C TYR A 64 -4.51 -8.80 9.02
N PHE A 65 -4.65 -7.68 8.32
CA PHE A 65 -5.31 -6.48 8.83
C PHE A 65 -6.75 -6.78 9.24
N THR A 66 -7.19 -6.25 10.38
CA THR A 66 -8.61 -6.21 10.74
C THR A 66 -9.14 -4.79 10.70
N GLU A 67 -8.28 -3.83 11.05
CA GLU A 67 -8.59 -2.41 11.05
C GLU A 67 -7.33 -1.57 10.79
N ILE A 68 -7.49 -0.49 10.05
CA ILE A 68 -6.50 0.58 9.93
C ILE A 68 -7.20 1.90 10.24
N THR A 69 -6.69 2.63 11.22
CA THR A 69 -7.11 4.02 11.46
C THR A 69 -5.98 4.95 11.06
N HIS A 70 -6.28 5.94 10.23
CA HIS A 70 -5.33 6.97 9.83
C HIS A 70 -5.81 8.32 10.31
N THR A 71 -5.01 9.00 11.12
CA THR A 71 -5.31 10.34 11.62
C THR A 71 -4.21 11.29 11.19
N SER A 72 -4.59 12.37 10.53
CA SER A 72 -3.70 13.49 10.23
C SER A 72 -4.06 14.68 11.10
N ALA A 73 -3.05 15.33 11.67
CA ALA A 73 -3.19 16.59 12.39
C ALA A 73 -2.18 17.58 11.79
N ALA A 74 -2.67 18.76 11.42
CA ALA A 74 -1.85 19.88 10.98
C ALA A 74 -2.30 21.13 11.73
N ALA A 75 -1.35 21.81 12.38
CA ALA A 75 -1.61 23.12 12.94
C ALA A 75 -1.45 24.21 11.86
N TYR A 76 -2.24 25.27 12.02
CA TYR A 76 -2.25 26.47 11.19
C TYR A 76 -2.45 27.67 12.11
N GLY A 77 -1.35 28.21 12.64
CA GLY A 77 -1.43 29.26 13.66
C GLY A 77 -2.03 28.72 14.97
N THR A 78 -3.19 29.23 15.39
CA THR A 78 -3.88 28.74 16.60
C THR A 78 -4.83 27.57 16.33
N ASP A 79 -5.13 27.29 15.07
CA ASP A 79 -6.10 26.28 14.68
C ASP A 79 -5.41 24.94 14.43
N THR A 80 -6.07 23.84 14.75
CA THR A 80 -5.61 22.49 14.40
C THR A 80 -6.68 21.81 13.56
N ILE A 81 -6.33 21.48 12.32
CA ILE A 81 -7.19 20.67 11.47
C ILE A 81 -6.81 19.21 11.71
N LYS A 82 -7.80 18.44 12.19
CA LYS A 82 -7.69 17.00 12.38
C LYS A 82 -8.63 16.31 11.43
N THR A 83 -8.12 15.33 10.70
CA THR A 83 -8.92 14.42 9.90
C THR A 83 -8.55 12.99 10.23
N SER A 84 -9.53 12.10 10.18
CA SER A 84 -9.35 10.69 10.41
C SER A 84 -10.16 9.89 9.39
N THR A 85 -9.60 8.74 9.04
CA THR A 85 -10.28 7.71 8.27
C THR A 85 -10.09 6.37 8.95
N LYS A 86 -11.08 5.50 8.81
CA LYS A 86 -11.08 4.15 9.34
C LYS A 86 -11.36 3.17 8.21
N ARG A 87 -10.49 2.18 8.07
CA ARG A 87 -10.63 1.06 7.15
C ARG A 87 -10.85 -0.21 7.95
N VAL A 88 -11.92 -0.95 7.66
CA VAL A 88 -12.23 -2.24 8.30
C VAL A 88 -12.18 -3.35 7.25
N PHE A 89 -11.59 -4.48 7.62
CA PHE A 89 -11.45 -5.66 6.76
C PHE A 89 -12.30 -6.81 7.30
N ASP A 90 -13.28 -7.24 6.52
CA ASP A 90 -14.18 -8.34 6.82
C ASP A 90 -13.90 -9.54 5.89
N TYR A 91 -13.35 -10.60 6.47
CA TYR A 91 -12.93 -11.81 5.76
C TYR A 91 -14.10 -12.77 5.63
N LYS A 92 -14.82 -12.67 4.51
CA LYS A 92 -15.97 -13.54 4.22
C LYS A 92 -15.56 -15.00 4.04
N ASN A 93 -14.39 -15.22 3.46
CA ASN A 93 -13.73 -16.52 3.35
C ASN A 93 -12.24 -16.32 3.01
N ASP A 94 -11.52 -17.42 2.76
CA ASP A 94 -10.08 -17.43 2.49
C ASP A 94 -9.66 -16.66 1.24
N ASN A 95 -10.57 -16.35 0.32
CA ASN A 95 -10.25 -15.69 -0.94
C ASN A 95 -10.97 -14.35 -1.14
N VAL A 96 -11.93 -14.00 -0.27
CA VAL A 96 -12.79 -12.82 -0.44
C VAL A 96 -12.79 -11.98 0.83
N VAL A 97 -12.44 -10.70 0.66
CA VAL A 97 -12.48 -9.70 1.74
C VAL A 97 -13.33 -8.52 1.30
N GLU A 98 -14.28 -8.15 2.16
CA GLU A 98 -14.98 -6.88 2.08
C GLU A 98 -14.22 -5.84 2.89
N ILE A 99 -13.97 -4.68 2.30
CA ILE A 99 -13.24 -3.58 2.92
C ILE A 99 -14.18 -2.38 2.98
N THR A 100 -14.29 -1.75 4.14
CA THR A 100 -15.07 -0.52 4.31
C THR A 100 -14.15 0.60 4.75
N ASP A 101 -14.12 1.68 3.98
CA ASP A 101 -13.46 2.94 4.33
C ASP A 101 -14.51 3.95 4.77
N ALA A 102 -14.31 4.57 5.91
CA ALA A 102 -15.15 5.63 6.45
C ALA A 102 -14.30 6.86 6.79
N ASP A 103 -14.82 8.05 6.49
CA ASP A 103 -14.23 9.33 6.93
C ASP A 103 -14.99 9.94 8.12
N ASP A 104 -14.40 10.99 8.72
CA ASP A 104 -15.01 11.70 9.86
C ASP A 104 -16.36 12.38 9.55
N ASN A 105 -16.71 12.53 8.27
CA ASN A 105 -18.00 13.10 7.85
C ASN A 105 -19.08 12.03 7.67
N GLY A 106 -18.77 10.77 7.99
CA GLY A 106 -19.67 9.64 7.82
C GLY A 106 -19.83 9.18 6.37
N ARG A 107 -18.95 9.62 5.45
CA ARG A 107 -18.92 9.08 4.09
C ARG A 107 -18.24 7.71 4.12
N GLU A 108 -18.90 6.73 3.52
CA GLU A 108 -18.40 5.36 3.44
C GLU A 108 -18.21 4.91 1.99
N GLN A 109 -17.15 4.13 1.77
CA GLN A 109 -16.89 3.44 0.52
C GLN A 109 -16.57 1.98 0.81
N LYS A 110 -17.14 1.09 0.00
CA LYS A 110 -16.94 -0.36 0.13
C LYS A 110 -16.18 -0.92 -1.06
N PHE A 111 -15.32 -1.89 -0.77
CA PHE A 111 -14.56 -2.61 -1.77
C PHE A 111 -14.72 -4.11 -1.55
N ILE A 112 -14.72 -4.86 -2.65
CA ILE A 112 -14.60 -6.32 -2.61
C ILE A 112 -13.27 -6.67 -3.26
N LYS A 113 -12.44 -7.37 -2.51
CA LYS A 113 -11.16 -7.88 -2.96
C LYS A 113 -11.22 -9.39 -3.04
N LYS A 114 -10.88 -9.94 -4.20
CA LYS A 114 -10.75 -11.37 -4.45
C LYS A 114 -9.31 -11.73 -4.70
N THR A 115 -8.93 -12.92 -4.24
CA THR A 115 -7.59 -13.46 -4.37
C THR A 115 -7.63 -14.90 -4.88
N ASP A 116 -6.51 -15.41 -5.34
CA ASP A 116 -6.34 -16.84 -5.59
C ASP A 116 -5.92 -17.61 -4.33
N ASP A 117 -5.77 -18.93 -4.44
CA ASP A 117 -5.40 -19.80 -3.32
C ASP A 117 -4.02 -19.50 -2.70
N LYS A 118 -3.15 -18.78 -3.42
CA LYS A 118 -1.84 -18.33 -2.92
C LYS A 118 -1.93 -16.96 -2.25
N GLY A 119 -3.10 -16.34 -2.27
CA GLY A 119 -3.40 -15.02 -1.74
C GLY A 119 -3.01 -13.86 -2.61
N ARG A 120 -2.69 -14.12 -3.89
CA ARG A 120 -2.44 -13.07 -4.89
C ARG A 120 -3.76 -12.43 -5.29
N ILE A 121 -3.81 -11.11 -5.40
CA ILE A 121 -5.01 -10.36 -5.75
C ILE A 121 -5.42 -10.70 -7.19
N LEU A 122 -6.68 -11.11 -7.41
CA LEU A 122 -7.25 -11.31 -8.74
C LEU A 122 -8.11 -10.12 -9.16
N GLU A 123 -8.86 -9.57 -8.21
CA GLU A 123 -9.82 -8.50 -8.46
C GLU A 123 -9.92 -7.58 -7.23
N LEU A 124 -10.03 -6.28 -7.47
CA LEU A 124 -10.48 -5.29 -6.50
C LEU A 124 -11.55 -4.42 -7.17
N LYS A 125 -12.75 -4.37 -6.59
CA LYS A 125 -13.84 -3.56 -7.14
C LYS A 125 -14.52 -2.69 -6.09
N THR A 126 -15.09 -1.57 -6.52
CA THR A 126 -16.01 -0.75 -5.73
C THR A 126 -17.20 -0.32 -6.59
N ASP A 127 -18.39 -0.41 -5.99
CA ASP A 127 -19.66 -0.07 -6.60
C ASP A 127 -20.13 1.30 -6.03
N SER A 128 -19.33 2.37 -6.20
CA SER A 128 -19.70 3.72 -5.77
C SER A 128 -20.41 4.50 -6.87
N SER A 129 -21.60 5.04 -6.58
CA SER A 129 -22.37 5.94 -7.46
C SER A 129 -21.73 7.32 -7.59
N ASP A 130 -21.03 7.79 -6.56
CA ASP A 130 -20.62 9.18 -6.42
C ASP A 130 -19.21 9.44 -6.96
N GLU A 131 -18.31 8.46 -6.83
CA GLU A 131 -16.92 8.55 -7.31
C GLU A 131 -16.68 7.83 -8.63
N GLY A 132 -17.73 7.21 -9.17
CA GLY A 132 -17.64 6.35 -10.34
C GLY A 132 -16.87 5.09 -10.02
N GLY A 133 -17.60 4.04 -9.61
CA GLY A 133 -17.05 2.74 -9.26
C GLY A 133 -15.98 2.25 -10.24
N TYR A 134 -15.07 1.42 -9.74
CA TYR A 134 -13.99 0.89 -10.56
C TYR A 134 -13.81 -0.60 -10.32
N THR A 135 -13.22 -1.26 -11.31
CA THR A 135 -12.77 -2.65 -11.23
C THR A 135 -11.31 -2.70 -11.66
N ILE A 136 -10.48 -3.29 -10.81
CA ILE A 136 -9.06 -3.56 -11.07
C ILE A 136 -8.91 -5.07 -11.11
N THR A 137 -8.37 -5.61 -12.20
CA THR A 137 -8.11 -7.04 -12.37
C THR A 137 -6.63 -7.30 -12.57
N TYR A 138 -6.16 -8.43 -12.05
CA TYR A 138 -4.78 -8.88 -12.16
C TYR A 138 -4.74 -10.18 -12.95
N SER A 139 -3.92 -10.21 -14.00
CA SER A 139 -3.68 -11.39 -14.82
C SER A 139 -2.22 -11.83 -14.68
N TYR A 140 -1.98 -12.95 -14.01
CA TYR A 140 -0.64 -13.44 -13.72
C TYR A 140 -0.10 -14.36 -14.82
N THR A 141 1.16 -14.19 -15.16
CA THR A 141 1.94 -15.04 -16.08
C THR A 141 3.22 -15.51 -15.39
N ASN A 142 4.02 -16.33 -16.07
CA ASN A 142 5.33 -16.77 -15.60
C ASN A 142 5.31 -17.36 -14.16
N GLY A 143 4.34 -18.23 -13.89
CA GLY A 143 4.15 -18.85 -12.57
C GLY A 143 3.72 -17.89 -11.44
N GLY A 144 3.42 -16.62 -11.76
CA GLY A 144 3.13 -15.57 -10.78
C GLY A 144 4.18 -14.47 -10.65
N LYS A 145 5.29 -14.57 -11.38
CA LYS A 145 6.38 -13.59 -11.34
C LYS A 145 6.08 -12.33 -12.14
N GLU A 146 5.04 -12.36 -12.95
CA GLU A 146 4.59 -11.26 -13.79
C GLU A 146 3.07 -11.12 -13.67
N ALA A 147 2.58 -9.87 -13.68
CA ALA A 147 1.17 -9.57 -13.81
C ALA A 147 0.93 -8.42 -14.78
N THR A 148 -0.19 -8.50 -15.50
CA THR A 148 -0.81 -7.33 -16.12
C THR A 148 -1.97 -6.89 -15.23
N ILE A 149 -1.96 -5.63 -14.83
CA ILE A 149 -3.04 -5.00 -14.06
C ILE A 149 -3.86 -4.15 -15.01
N THR A 150 -5.17 -4.37 -15.01
CA THR A 150 -6.13 -3.59 -15.80
C THR A 150 -7.08 -2.89 -14.86
N ALA A 151 -7.19 -1.57 -14.97
CA ALA A 151 -8.15 -0.76 -14.21
C ALA A 151 -9.19 -0.16 -15.16
N VAL A 152 -10.46 -0.33 -14.81
CA VAL A 152 -11.63 0.21 -15.51
C VAL A 152 -12.42 1.05 -14.53
N THR A 153 -12.77 2.29 -14.88
CA THR A 153 -13.58 3.16 -14.03
C THR A 153 -14.90 3.50 -14.70
N ALA A 154 -15.97 3.70 -13.93
CA ALA A 154 -17.28 4.03 -14.50
C ALA A 154 -17.27 5.37 -15.26
N LEU A 155 -16.38 6.29 -14.87
CA LEU A 155 -16.20 7.60 -15.51
C LEU A 155 -15.34 7.54 -16.77
N ARG A 156 -14.49 6.52 -16.92
CA ARG A 156 -13.64 6.33 -18.10
C ARG A 156 -13.97 4.99 -18.75
N LYS A 157 -14.55 5.04 -19.96
CA LYS A 157 -14.68 3.87 -20.83
C LYS A 157 -13.31 3.30 -21.30
N GLU A 158 -12.20 3.81 -20.79
CA GLU A 158 -10.84 3.43 -21.20
C GLU A 158 -10.16 2.61 -20.11
N GLU A 159 -9.52 1.51 -20.51
CA GLU A 159 -8.71 0.65 -19.66
C GLU A 159 -7.33 1.27 -19.43
N LEU A 160 -6.91 1.40 -18.17
CA LEU A 160 -5.51 1.63 -17.82
C LEU A 160 -4.81 0.28 -17.64
N LYS A 161 -3.62 0.12 -18.23
CA LYS A 161 -2.83 -1.11 -18.15
C LYS A 161 -1.45 -0.84 -17.59
N GLU A 162 -1.08 -1.66 -16.62
CA GLU A 162 0.25 -1.65 -16.01
C GLU A 162 0.84 -3.06 -16.02
N LYS A 163 2.15 -3.16 -16.21
CA LYS A 163 2.87 -4.43 -16.07
C LYS A 163 3.68 -4.40 -14.80
N VAL A 164 3.57 -5.46 -14.01
CA VAL A 164 4.24 -5.60 -12.72
C VAL A 164 5.03 -6.90 -12.70
N THR A 165 6.24 -6.85 -12.15
CA THR A 165 7.05 -8.05 -11.91
C THR A 165 7.27 -8.24 -10.42
N PHE A 166 7.44 -9.49 -10.00
CA PHE A 166 7.58 -9.88 -8.61
C PHE A 166 8.79 -10.78 -8.42
N ASP A 167 9.34 -10.76 -7.21
CA ASP A 167 10.32 -11.76 -6.78
C ASP A 167 9.64 -13.05 -6.27
N GLU A 168 10.47 -14.02 -5.87
CA GLU A 168 9.99 -15.32 -5.37
C GLU A 168 9.13 -15.24 -4.10
N LYS A 169 9.20 -14.12 -3.34
CA LYS A 169 8.40 -13.88 -2.14
C LYS A 169 7.13 -13.08 -2.44
N GLY A 170 6.85 -12.81 -3.71
CA GLY A 170 5.70 -12.01 -4.15
C GLY A 170 5.87 -10.50 -3.92
N ARG A 171 7.09 -10.01 -3.67
CA ARG A 171 7.36 -8.58 -3.53
C ARG A 171 7.55 -7.95 -4.91
N VAL A 172 7.04 -6.73 -5.09
CA VAL A 172 7.12 -6.01 -6.37
C VAL A 172 8.57 -5.65 -6.70
N LEU A 173 9.04 -5.97 -7.89
CA LEU A 173 10.37 -5.57 -8.38
C LEU A 173 10.30 -4.38 -9.34
N THR A 174 9.33 -4.39 -10.26
CA THR A 174 9.15 -3.31 -11.23
C THR A 174 7.70 -3.08 -11.55
N GLU A 175 7.36 -1.83 -11.86
CA GLU A 175 6.07 -1.42 -12.42
C GLU A 175 6.31 -0.58 -13.66
N ILE A 176 5.51 -0.83 -14.69
CA ILE A 176 5.59 -0.12 -15.96
C ILE A 176 4.18 0.31 -16.35
N SER A 177 3.96 1.62 -16.38
CA SER A 177 2.73 2.20 -16.91
C SER A 177 2.92 2.51 -18.40
N GLN A 178 1.94 2.13 -19.21
CA GLN A 178 1.99 2.32 -20.67
C GLN A 178 0.89 3.28 -21.13
N GLY A 179 1.23 4.16 -22.06
CA GLY A 179 0.29 5.03 -22.76
C GLY A 179 -0.52 4.26 -23.81
N ARG A 180 -1.51 4.93 -24.41
CA ARG A 180 -2.38 4.34 -25.45
C ARG A 180 -1.63 3.88 -26.70
N ASP A 181 -0.46 4.46 -26.98
CA ASP A 181 0.42 4.08 -28.08
C ASP A 181 1.39 2.93 -27.71
N GLY A 182 1.22 2.33 -26.53
CA GLY A 182 2.07 1.25 -26.00
C GLY A 182 3.41 1.73 -25.46
N LYS A 183 3.73 3.03 -25.55
CA LYS A 183 4.98 3.57 -25.01
C LYS A 183 4.93 3.63 -23.50
N ILE A 184 6.08 3.36 -22.88
CA ILE A 184 6.25 3.49 -21.44
C ILE A 184 6.12 4.97 -21.08
N THR A 185 5.16 5.29 -20.20
CA THR A 185 5.02 6.64 -19.66
C THR A 185 5.80 6.80 -18.36
N ASP A 186 5.82 5.75 -17.54
CA ASP A 186 6.44 5.76 -16.23
C ASP A 186 6.97 4.36 -15.90
N LYS A 187 8.10 4.31 -15.20
CA LYS A 187 8.69 3.08 -14.69
C LYS A 187 9.10 3.26 -13.23
N THR A 188 8.70 2.31 -12.38
CA THR A 188 9.14 2.24 -10.99
C THR A 188 9.94 0.96 -10.78
N THR A 189 11.06 1.05 -10.06
CA THR A 189 11.88 -0.10 -9.65
C THR A 189 12.03 -0.10 -8.14
N TYR A 190 11.92 -1.28 -7.55
CA TYR A 190 11.96 -1.50 -6.11
C TYR A 190 13.15 -2.40 -5.76
N LYS A 191 13.91 -2.00 -4.74
CA LYS A 191 15.04 -2.77 -4.22
C LYS A 191 14.80 -3.09 -2.75
N TYR A 192 15.14 -4.31 -2.35
CA TYR A 192 15.01 -4.77 -0.98
C TYR A 192 16.38 -5.08 -0.38
N ASN A 193 16.55 -4.81 0.91
CA ASN A 193 17.76 -5.15 1.66
C ASN A 193 17.80 -6.64 2.03
N ASP A 194 18.89 -7.08 2.66
CA ASP A 194 19.12 -8.47 3.05
C ASP A 194 18.11 -9.03 4.07
N LYS A 195 17.46 -8.15 4.85
CA LYS A 195 16.34 -8.51 5.74
C LYS A 195 15.01 -8.62 5.00
N GLY A 196 15.01 -8.23 3.73
CA GLY A 196 13.88 -8.28 2.84
C GLY A 196 12.97 -7.05 2.89
N TYR A 197 13.39 -5.96 3.53
CA TYR A 197 12.64 -4.72 3.63
C TYR A 197 12.98 -3.77 2.48
N LEU A 198 12.03 -2.92 2.10
CA LEU A 198 12.19 -1.98 0.99
C LEU A 198 13.34 -1.01 1.28
N GLU A 199 14.40 -1.05 0.49
CA GLU A 199 15.59 -0.21 0.68
C GLU A 199 15.54 1.04 -0.20
N GLU A 200 15.09 0.87 -1.44
CA GLU A 200 15.10 1.94 -2.43
C GLU A 200 13.94 1.80 -3.42
N VAL A 201 13.38 2.94 -3.81
CA VAL A 201 12.43 3.06 -4.91
C VAL A 201 12.95 4.09 -5.90
N ILE A 202 13.07 3.69 -7.15
CA ILE A 202 13.43 4.57 -8.27
C ILE A 202 12.19 4.76 -9.14
N ARG A 203 11.74 6.02 -9.29
CA ARG A 203 10.65 6.39 -10.19
C ARG A 203 11.19 7.19 -11.36
N GLU A 204 10.95 6.72 -12.57
CA GLU A 204 11.35 7.34 -13.83
C GLU A 204 10.08 7.81 -14.56
N PHE A 205 9.97 9.13 -14.74
CA PHE A 205 8.82 9.78 -15.36
C PHE A 205 9.14 10.10 -16.82
N GLY A 206 8.74 9.22 -17.73
CA GLY A 206 9.05 9.30 -19.16
C GLY A 206 8.48 10.54 -19.84
N GLY A 207 7.36 11.09 -19.35
CA GLY A 207 6.77 12.31 -19.90
C GLY A 207 7.59 13.59 -19.67
N VAL A 208 8.51 13.60 -18.70
CA VAL A 208 9.31 14.79 -18.32
C VAL A 208 10.80 14.48 -18.15
N ASN A 209 11.25 13.26 -18.51
CA ASN A 209 12.62 12.78 -18.32
C ASN A 209 13.17 13.06 -16.90
N GLN A 210 12.31 12.93 -15.89
CA GLN A 210 12.68 13.16 -14.49
C GLN A 210 12.84 11.82 -13.77
N LYS A 211 13.76 11.80 -12.81
CA LYS A 211 13.96 10.68 -11.89
C LYS A 211 13.74 11.15 -10.46
N ARG A 212 13.06 10.33 -9.66
CA ARG A 212 12.95 10.49 -8.21
C ARG A 212 13.48 9.23 -7.54
N VAL A 213 14.36 9.40 -6.56
CA VAL A 213 14.93 8.31 -5.78
C VAL A 213 14.46 8.45 -4.35
N GLU A 214 13.80 7.41 -3.83
CA GLU A 214 13.39 7.29 -2.44
C GLU A 214 14.26 6.22 -1.76
N GLN A 215 14.85 6.54 -0.61
CA GLN A 215 15.68 5.61 0.16
C GLN A 215 15.15 5.48 1.58
N PHE A 216 15.22 4.27 2.12
CA PHE A 216 14.66 3.95 3.42
C PHE A 216 15.76 3.45 4.36
N LYS A 217 15.79 4.00 5.57
CA LYS A 217 16.67 3.53 6.65
C LYS A 217 15.85 3.06 7.83
N TYR A 218 16.33 2.02 8.50
CA TYR A 218 15.55 1.32 9.51
C TYR A 218 16.31 1.10 10.81
N LYS A 219 15.57 1.09 11.91
CA LYS A 219 15.97 0.47 13.17
C LYS A 219 14.97 -0.63 13.51
N TYR A 220 15.46 -1.68 14.17
CA TYR A 220 14.71 -2.90 14.41
C TYR A 220 14.56 -3.19 15.89
N ASP A 221 13.48 -3.86 16.28
CA ASP A 221 13.39 -4.50 17.59
C ASP A 221 14.07 -5.88 17.60
N ALA A 222 13.99 -6.56 18.75
CA ALA A 222 14.58 -7.88 18.96
C ALA A 222 13.94 -8.99 18.09
N LYS A 223 12.70 -8.80 17.58
CA LYS A 223 12.06 -9.72 16.63
C LYS A 223 12.41 -9.39 15.19
N GLY A 224 13.16 -8.32 14.96
CA GLY A 224 13.58 -7.85 13.65
C GLY A 224 12.55 -6.96 12.95
N SER A 225 11.45 -6.61 13.59
CA SER A 225 10.44 -5.70 13.02
C SER A 225 10.99 -4.28 12.94
N ALA A 226 10.68 -3.55 11.89
CA ALA A 226 11.06 -2.14 11.77
C ALA A 226 10.29 -1.30 12.80
N VAL A 227 11.00 -0.71 13.77
CA VAL A 227 10.45 0.21 14.79
C VAL A 227 10.72 1.68 14.49
N THR A 228 11.68 1.94 13.60
CA THR A 228 11.90 3.27 13.03
C THR A 228 12.11 3.13 11.53
N ARG A 229 11.51 4.02 10.76
CA ARG A 229 11.72 4.15 9.30
C ARG A 229 11.97 5.61 8.98
N GLU A 230 13.11 5.91 8.37
CA GLU A 230 13.39 7.23 7.81
C GLU A 230 13.23 7.16 6.29
N LEU A 231 12.51 8.11 5.71
CA LEU A 231 12.39 8.28 4.27
C LEU A 231 13.27 9.44 3.82
N TYR A 232 14.12 9.18 2.82
CA TYR A 232 14.86 10.19 2.10
C TYR A 232 14.34 10.27 0.67
N THR A 233 14.21 11.47 0.11
CA THR A 233 13.93 11.68 -1.31
C THR A 233 15.07 12.50 -1.90
N ASN A 234 15.69 11.99 -2.97
CA ASN A 234 16.83 12.62 -3.64
C ASN A 234 17.96 13.04 -2.68
N GLY A 235 18.17 12.25 -1.62
CA GLY A 235 19.19 12.49 -0.59
C GLY A 235 18.72 13.33 0.62
N GLU A 236 17.57 14.00 0.52
CA GLU A 236 17.02 14.83 1.60
C GLU A 236 16.07 14.02 2.48
N LYS A 237 16.20 14.15 3.80
CA LYS A 237 15.29 13.49 4.75
C LYS A 237 13.92 14.15 4.66
N ILE A 238 12.88 13.35 4.46
CA ILE A 238 11.50 13.82 4.31
C ILE A 238 10.70 13.60 5.59
N ASN A 239 10.81 12.41 6.18
CA ASN A 239 10.11 12.09 7.41
C ASN A 239 10.80 10.98 8.20
N THR A 240 10.37 10.87 9.44
CA THR A 240 10.65 9.74 10.33
C THR A 240 9.33 9.15 10.80
N SER A 241 9.20 7.84 10.69
CA SER A 241 8.12 7.06 11.28
C SER A 241 8.65 6.26 12.47
N GLN A 242 7.98 6.35 13.61
CA GLN A 242 8.27 5.57 14.81
C GLN A 242 7.08 4.66 15.11
N ARG A 243 7.37 3.40 15.47
CA ARG A 243 6.34 2.39 15.72
C ARG A 243 6.43 1.86 17.14
N THR A 244 5.28 1.80 17.79
CA THR A 244 5.06 0.96 18.96
C THR A 244 4.33 -0.29 18.49
N ILE A 245 4.92 -1.46 18.76
CA ILE A 245 4.43 -2.76 18.27
C ILE A 245 4.01 -3.60 19.46
N GLU A 246 2.77 -4.10 19.44
CA GLU A 246 2.27 -5.08 20.39
C GLU A 246 2.25 -6.45 19.71
N TYR A 247 2.86 -7.43 20.35
CA TYR A 247 2.86 -8.83 19.90
C TYR A 247 1.86 -9.66 20.72
N TYR A 248 1.39 -10.76 20.15
CA TYR A 248 0.70 -11.83 20.88
C TYR A 248 1.67 -12.61 21.78
#